data_AF-L8GE67-F1
#
_entry.id   AF-L8GE67-F1
#
_cell.length_a   1.000
_cell.length_b   1.000
_cell.length_c   1.000
_cell.angle_alpha   90.00
_cell.angle_beta   90.00
_cell.angle_gamma   90.00
#
_symmetry.space_group_name_H-M   'P 1'
#
loop_
_entity.id
_entity.type
_entity.pdbx_description
1 polymer ?
#
loop_
_entity_poly.entity_id
_entity_poly.type
_entity_poly.pdbx_seq_one_letter_code
_entity_poly.pdbx_strand_id
1 'polypeptide(L)'
;SLDDNFTELTWHPVIILVPVRLGIQCLNPIYIPTLKAFFSFPQCLGVIGGKPHSSFYFVGYQDNKVLYMDPHFVQPTVKMDDDPLFPIESYRMEIPQAMSFDDIDPSLALGFLCSSQAEFDDFCLNAVAKTVYKGSSSSSSSSSSSSSPSSSTSSPSTSRSGSDSCSVLLDEDDEEYVLV
;
A
#
# COMPACT_ATOMS: atom_id res chain seq x y z
N SER A 1 4.39 51.38 20.84
CA SER A 1 5.25 50.28 20.35
C SER A 1 4.31 49.25 19.80
N LEU A 2 4.40 48.94 18.51
CA LEU A 2 3.68 47.79 17.95
C LEU A 2 4.36 46.58 18.54
N ASP A 3 3.69 45.93 19.49
CA ASP A 3 4.10 44.64 20.00
C ASP A 3 3.83 43.62 18.89
N ASP A 4 4.73 43.57 17.91
CA ASP A 4 4.90 42.43 17.01
C ASP A 4 5.34 41.24 17.86
N ASN A 5 4.36 40.67 18.57
CA ASN A 5 4.45 39.34 19.12
C ASN A 5 4.36 38.40 17.91
N PHE A 6 5.46 38.33 17.14
CA PHE A 6 5.75 37.18 16.29
C PHE A 6 5.76 36.00 17.25
N THR A 7 4.60 35.37 17.40
CA THR A 7 4.55 33.97 17.81
C THR A 7 5.53 33.27 16.89
N GLU A 8 6.68 32.88 17.40
CA GLU A 8 7.55 31.97 16.65
C GLU A 8 6.65 30.89 16.10
N LEU A 9 6.70 30.68 14.78
CA LEU A 9 5.88 29.69 14.10
C LEU A 9 6.39 28.31 14.53
N THR A 10 6.04 27.90 15.76
CA THR A 10 6.42 26.62 16.32
C THR A 10 5.65 25.55 15.58
N TRP A 11 6.38 24.70 14.85
CA TRP A 11 5.80 23.56 14.16
C TRP A 11 5.09 22.63 15.16
N HIS A 12 3.90 22.19 14.80
CA HIS A 12 3.18 21.14 15.51
C HIS A 12 3.29 19.86 14.68
N PRO A 13 3.68 18.71 15.27
CA PRO A 13 3.71 17.44 14.55
C PRO A 13 2.39 17.17 13.83
N VAL A 14 2.47 16.78 12.56
CA VAL A 14 1.30 16.55 11.70
C VAL A 14 1.22 15.08 11.34
N ILE A 15 0.04 14.49 11.54
CA ILE A 15 -0.32 13.20 10.96
C ILE A 15 -1.15 13.48 9.70
N ILE A 16 -0.68 12.96 8.58
CA ILE A 16 -1.35 13.05 7.29
C ILE A 16 -1.96 11.69 6.98
N LEU A 17 -3.28 11.66 6.77
CA LEU A 17 -4.01 10.45 6.37
C LEU A 17 -4.60 10.67 4.98
N VAL A 18 -4.23 9.83 4.02
CA VAL A 18 -4.68 9.91 2.63
C VAL A 18 -5.56 8.70 2.31
N PRO A 19 -6.90 8.83 2.38
CA PRO A 19 -7.79 7.76 1.94
C PRO A 19 -7.74 7.64 0.42
N VAL A 20 -7.52 6.43 -0.08
CA VAL A 20 -7.36 6.12 -1.50
C VAL A 20 -8.18 4.89 -1.90
N ARG A 21 -8.59 4.84 -3.17
CA ARG A 21 -9.18 3.65 -3.78
C ARG A 21 -8.36 3.25 -5.01
N LEU A 22 -7.57 2.20 -4.88
CA LEU A 22 -6.57 1.77 -5.87
C LEU A 22 -7.10 0.68 -6.82
N GLY A 23 -8.42 0.60 -6.98
CA GLY A 23 -9.09 -0.39 -7.82
C GLY A 23 -10.59 -0.52 -7.49
N ILE A 24 -11.32 -1.25 -8.34
CA ILE A 24 -12.76 -1.44 -8.14
C ILE A 24 -13.02 -2.59 -7.17
N GLN A 25 -12.55 -3.79 -7.51
CA GLN A 25 -12.74 -5.02 -6.71
C GLN A 25 -11.43 -5.54 -6.12
N CYS A 26 -10.34 -5.44 -6.88
CA CYS A 26 -9.00 -5.85 -6.50
C CYS A 26 -8.05 -4.67 -6.63
N LEU A 27 -6.92 -4.71 -5.92
CA LEU A 27 -5.83 -3.77 -6.12
C LEU A 27 -5.35 -3.82 -7.58
N ASN A 28 -5.30 -2.68 -8.27
CA ASN A 28 -4.69 -2.64 -9.60
C ASN A 28 -3.15 -2.76 -9.45
N PRO A 29 -2.51 -3.77 -10.08
CA PRO A 29 -1.07 -4.02 -9.92
C PRO A 29 -0.17 -2.84 -10.29
N ILE A 30 -0.66 -1.91 -11.13
CA ILE A 30 0.06 -0.67 -11.48
C ILE A 30 0.45 0.17 -10.25
N TYR A 31 -0.32 0.07 -9.16
CA TYR A 31 -0.08 0.83 -7.94
C TYR A 31 0.83 0.11 -6.93
N ILE A 32 1.14 -1.17 -7.13
CA ILE A 32 2.01 -1.93 -6.22
C ILE A 32 3.40 -1.29 -6.07
N PRO A 33 4.08 -0.84 -7.16
CA PRO A 33 5.35 -0.13 -7.03
C PRO A 33 5.25 1.15 -6.18
N THR A 34 4.17 1.92 -6.36
CA THR A 34 3.93 3.16 -5.60
C THR A 34 3.67 2.86 -4.12
N LEU A 35 2.87 1.82 -3.80
CA LEU A 35 2.68 1.36 -2.43
C LEU A 35 4.00 0.94 -1.77
N LYS A 36 4.84 0.18 -2.48
CA LYS A 36 6.19 -0.19 -2.00
C LYS A 36 7.05 1.05 -1.77
N ALA A 37 6.97 2.05 -2.63
CA ALA A 37 7.69 3.31 -2.46
C ALA A 37 7.24 4.06 -1.19
N PHE A 38 5.94 4.10 -0.86
CA PHE A 38 5.47 4.74 0.37
C PHE A 38 6.02 4.08 1.64
N PHE A 39 6.13 2.75 1.67
CA PHE A 39 6.78 2.07 2.80
C PHE A 39 8.27 2.42 2.98
N SER A 40 8.90 3.03 1.97
CA SER A 40 10.29 3.50 2.06
C SER A 40 10.43 4.93 2.60
N PHE A 41 9.33 5.65 2.83
CA PHE A 41 9.38 7.03 3.32
C PHE A 41 9.74 7.03 4.80
N PRO A 42 10.67 7.88 5.26
CA PRO A 42 10.97 8.03 6.69
C PRO A 42 9.74 8.39 7.54
N GLN A 43 8.81 9.13 6.95
CA GLN A 43 7.57 9.61 7.57
C GLN A 43 6.47 8.54 7.61
N CYS A 44 6.65 7.39 6.95
CA CYS A 44 5.59 6.40 6.78
C CYS A 44 5.14 5.82 8.11
N LEU A 45 3.84 5.98 8.42
CA LEU A 45 3.15 5.32 9.53
C LEU A 45 2.46 4.03 9.08
N GLY A 46 2.72 3.53 7.87
CA GLY A 46 2.05 2.37 7.32
C GLY A 46 0.70 2.68 6.66
N VAL A 47 -0.07 1.63 6.41
CA VAL A 47 -1.33 1.70 5.66
C VAL A 47 -2.40 0.94 6.43
N ILE A 48 -3.59 1.51 6.56
CA ILE A 48 -4.77 0.82 7.08
C ILE A 48 -5.72 0.49 5.94
N GLY A 49 -6.41 -0.64 6.02
CA GLY A 49 -7.40 -1.00 5.02
C GLY A 49 -8.02 -2.37 5.30
N GLY A 50 -8.68 -2.92 4.28
CA GLY A 50 -9.30 -4.24 4.36
C GLY A 50 -10.79 -4.22 4.04
N LYS A 51 -11.39 -5.40 4.10
CA LYS A 51 -12.80 -5.63 3.75
C LYS A 51 -13.70 -5.40 4.98
N PRO A 52 -15.02 -5.24 4.80
CA PRO A 52 -15.95 -5.32 5.92
C PRO A 52 -15.68 -6.57 6.78
N HIS A 53 -15.56 -6.38 8.10
CA HIS A 53 -15.20 -7.42 9.08
C HIS A 53 -13.79 -8.01 8.96
N SER A 54 -12.91 -7.39 8.17
CA SER A 54 -11.52 -7.83 7.98
C SER A 54 -10.62 -6.63 7.69
N SER A 55 -10.31 -5.83 8.73
CA SER A 55 -9.36 -4.71 8.67
C SER A 55 -7.95 -5.11 9.10
N PHE A 56 -6.94 -4.63 8.37
CA PHE A 56 -5.53 -4.87 8.67
C PHE A 56 -4.75 -3.56 8.76
N TYR A 57 -3.66 -3.60 9.52
CA TYR A 57 -2.66 -2.53 9.55
C TYR A 57 -1.37 -3.03 8.91
N PHE A 58 -1.08 -2.54 7.71
CA PHE A 58 0.07 -2.89 6.91
C PHE A 58 1.27 -2.04 7.32
N VAL A 59 2.37 -2.68 7.70
CA VAL A 59 3.57 -2.03 8.27
C VAL A 59 4.74 -1.96 7.31
N GLY A 60 4.70 -2.72 6.22
CA GLY A 60 5.81 -2.84 5.30
C GLY A 60 5.58 -3.94 4.28
N TYR A 61 6.65 -4.36 3.61
CA TYR A 61 6.60 -5.44 2.64
C TYR A 61 7.91 -6.23 2.62
N GLN A 62 7.83 -7.46 2.12
CA GLN A 62 8.96 -8.29 1.76
C GLN A 62 8.66 -8.96 0.43
N ASP A 63 9.57 -8.83 -0.54
CA ASP A 63 9.38 -9.31 -1.91
C ASP A 63 8.05 -8.83 -2.54
N ASN A 64 7.11 -9.74 -2.77
CA ASN A 64 5.78 -9.43 -3.28
C ASN A 64 4.67 -9.69 -2.25
N LYS A 65 5.01 -9.61 -0.96
CA LYS A 65 4.07 -9.74 0.14
C LYS A 65 4.06 -8.50 1.00
N VAL A 66 2.86 -8.08 1.41
CA VAL A 66 2.69 -7.03 2.42
C VAL A 66 2.75 -7.66 3.81
N LEU A 67 3.41 -7.00 4.74
CA LEU A 67 3.46 -7.38 6.15
C LEU A 67 2.37 -6.63 6.91
N TYR A 68 1.60 -7.32 7.76
CA TYR A 68 0.46 -6.72 8.44
C TYR A 68 0.27 -7.22 9.87
N MET A 69 -0.45 -6.40 10.64
CA MET A 69 -1.02 -6.72 11.94
C MET A 69 -2.53 -6.91 11.80
N ASP A 70 -3.03 -7.91 12.52
CA ASP A 70 -4.43 -8.36 12.47
C ASP A 70 -5.09 -8.16 13.85
N PRO A 71 -6.08 -7.26 13.98
CA PRO A 71 -6.77 -7.01 15.23
C PRO A 71 -7.87 -8.03 15.57
N HIS A 72 -8.17 -9.01 14.72
CA HIS A 72 -9.32 -9.91 14.91
C HIS A 72 -9.08 -11.04 15.93
N PHE A 73 -8.13 -10.87 16.83
CA PHE A 73 -7.91 -11.75 17.98
C PHE A 73 -8.48 -11.14 19.26
N VAL A 74 -9.41 -11.85 19.89
CA VAL A 74 -10.05 -11.41 21.14
C VAL A 74 -9.12 -11.70 22.31
N GLN A 75 -8.78 -10.65 23.06
CA GLN A 75 -7.92 -10.75 24.25
C GLN A 75 -8.69 -10.36 25.53
N PRO A 76 -8.32 -10.90 26.70
CA PRO A 76 -8.86 -10.43 27.98
C PRO A 76 -8.54 -8.95 28.21
N THR A 77 -9.48 -8.21 28.81
CA THR A 77 -9.25 -6.82 29.19
C THR A 77 -8.16 -6.73 30.26
N VAL A 78 -7.14 -5.91 30.00
CA VAL A 78 -6.13 -5.54 30.99
C VAL A 78 -6.71 -4.54 31.98
N LYS A 79 -6.58 -4.83 33.28
CA LYS A 79 -6.96 -3.92 34.36
C LYS A 79 -5.80 -2.99 34.69
N MET A 80 -6.08 -1.70 34.77
CA MET A 80 -5.07 -0.66 35.01
C MET A 80 -4.69 -0.52 36.49
N ASP A 81 -5.47 -1.11 37.40
CA ASP A 81 -5.34 -0.90 38.85
C ASP A 81 -4.44 -1.94 39.54
N ASP A 82 -4.07 -3.02 38.84
CA ASP A 82 -3.50 -4.22 39.46
C ASP A 82 -1.95 -4.28 39.43
N ASP A 83 -1.27 -3.45 38.60
CA ASP A 83 0.19 -3.43 38.47
C ASP A 83 0.71 -2.01 38.15
N PRO A 84 1.70 -1.45 38.88
CA PRO A 84 2.36 -0.20 38.49
C PRO A 84 3.11 -0.29 37.15
N LEU A 85 3.43 -1.49 36.67
CA LEU A 85 3.97 -1.75 35.34
C LEU A 85 2.82 -2.23 34.43
N PHE A 86 2.53 -1.46 33.37
CA PHE A 86 1.50 -1.83 32.40
C PHE A 86 1.88 -3.13 31.65
N PRO A 87 1.06 -4.20 31.71
CA PRO A 87 1.36 -5.47 31.05
C PRO A 87 1.15 -5.31 29.54
N ILE A 88 2.26 -5.18 28.83
CA ILE A 88 2.32 -4.77 27.42
C ILE A 88 2.37 -5.97 26.47
N GLU A 89 2.47 -7.18 27.00
CA GLU A 89 2.57 -8.44 26.25
C GLU A 89 1.37 -8.64 25.32
N SER A 90 0.16 -8.31 25.78
CA SER A 90 -1.08 -8.36 24.99
C SER A 90 -1.16 -7.32 23.87
N TYR A 91 -0.35 -6.26 23.95
CA TYR A 91 -0.32 -5.13 23.01
C TYR A 91 0.84 -5.22 22.00
N ARG A 92 1.61 -6.31 22.04
CA ARG A 92 2.69 -6.57 21.09
C ARG A 92 2.35 -7.77 20.22
N MET A 93 2.63 -7.63 18.93
CA MET A 93 2.58 -8.75 18.01
C MET A 93 4.01 -9.25 17.76
N GLU A 94 4.32 -10.47 18.20
CA GLU A 94 5.68 -11.02 18.05
C GLU A 94 6.03 -11.39 16.61
N ILE A 95 5.03 -11.82 15.83
CA ILE A 95 5.23 -12.30 14.46
C ILE A 95 4.28 -11.57 13.51
N PRO A 96 4.78 -10.67 12.65
CA PRO A 96 3.99 -10.05 11.61
C PRO A 96 3.47 -11.11 10.63
N GLN A 97 2.22 -10.97 10.21
CA GLN A 97 1.64 -11.82 9.17
C GLN A 97 1.98 -11.27 7.78
N ALA A 98 1.89 -12.12 6.75
CA ALA A 98 2.20 -11.73 5.37
C ALA A 98 1.15 -12.26 4.38
N MET A 99 0.77 -11.44 3.40
CA MET A 99 -0.18 -11.80 2.32
C MET A 99 0.25 -11.21 0.98
N SER A 100 -0.30 -11.70 -0.14
CA SER A 100 -0.01 -11.09 -1.46
C SER A 100 -0.57 -9.67 -1.51
N PHE A 101 0.06 -8.80 -2.29
CA PHE A 101 -0.55 -7.50 -2.62
C PHE A 101 -1.90 -7.66 -3.33
N ASP A 102 -2.09 -8.74 -4.09
CA ASP A 102 -3.34 -9.03 -4.81
C ASP A 102 -4.51 -9.33 -3.87
N ASP A 103 -4.22 -9.74 -2.63
CA ASP A 103 -5.21 -10.09 -1.63
C ASP A 103 -5.69 -8.86 -0.83
N ILE A 104 -5.04 -7.71 -1.00
CA ILE A 104 -5.36 -6.46 -0.30
C ILE A 104 -6.63 -5.84 -0.91
N ASP A 105 -7.51 -5.29 -0.05
CA ASP A 105 -8.66 -4.51 -0.50
C ASP A 105 -8.20 -3.18 -1.14
N PRO A 106 -8.75 -2.76 -2.29
CA PRO A 106 -8.32 -1.52 -2.93
C PRO A 106 -8.67 -0.25 -2.13
N SER A 107 -9.54 -0.33 -1.11
CA SER A 107 -9.85 0.78 -0.20
C SER A 107 -8.84 0.83 0.94
N LEU A 108 -7.92 1.81 0.88
CA LEU A 108 -6.82 1.97 1.82
C LEU A 108 -6.77 3.40 2.37
N ALA A 109 -6.10 3.61 3.50
CA ALA A 109 -5.65 4.93 3.93
C ALA A 109 -4.16 4.88 4.29
N LEU A 110 -3.38 5.73 3.63
CA LEU A 110 -1.94 5.88 3.84
C LEU A 110 -1.70 6.84 5.00
N GLY A 111 -0.79 6.50 5.91
CA GLY A 111 -0.44 7.35 7.05
C GLY A 111 0.99 7.87 6.98
N PHE A 112 1.18 9.15 7.30
CA PHE A 112 2.50 9.77 7.43
C PHE A 112 2.56 10.67 8.67
N LEU A 113 3.71 10.68 9.36
CA LEU A 113 3.99 11.57 10.49
C LEU A 113 5.16 12.49 10.14
N CYS A 114 4.92 13.80 10.21
CA CYS A 114 5.94 14.82 10.06
C CYS A 114 6.09 15.58 11.39
N SER A 115 7.13 15.25 12.15
CA SER A 115 7.35 15.82 13.48
C SER A 115 7.97 17.22 13.45
N SER A 116 8.56 17.59 12.31
CA SER A 116 9.15 18.89 12.03
C SER A 116 8.72 19.42 10.66
N GLN A 117 8.85 20.73 10.44
CA GLN A 117 8.61 21.33 9.12
C GLN A 117 9.52 20.73 8.04
N ALA A 118 10.78 20.45 8.38
CA ALA A 118 11.73 19.84 7.47
C ALA A 118 11.32 18.41 7.04
N GLU A 119 10.75 17.61 7.96
CA GLU A 119 10.19 16.30 7.60
C GLU A 119 8.98 16.41 6.68
N PHE A 120 8.16 17.45 6.83
CA PHE A 120 7.05 17.72 5.92
C PHE A 120 7.53 18.13 4.53
N ASP A 121 8.53 19.02 4.45
CA ASP A 121 9.12 19.42 3.17
C ASP A 121 9.76 18.22 2.45
N ASP A 122 10.47 17.36 3.17
CA ASP A 122 11.03 16.11 2.63
C ASP A 122 9.93 15.13 2.18
N PHE A 123 8.83 15.03 2.93
CA PHE A 123 7.66 14.24 2.52
C PHE A 123 7.10 14.75 1.19
N CYS A 124 6.92 16.06 1.03
CA CYS A 124 6.43 16.66 -0.22
C CYS A 124 7.36 16.36 -1.40
N LEU A 125 8.68 16.47 -1.21
CA LEU A 125 9.66 16.14 -2.26
C LEU A 125 9.61 14.67 -2.65
N ASN A 126 9.55 13.76 -1.66
CA ASN A 126 9.45 12.33 -1.90
C ASN A 126 8.13 11.95 -2.59
N ALA A 127 7.01 12.55 -2.18
CA ALA A 127 5.71 12.34 -2.81
C ALA A 127 5.79 12.69 -4.31
N VAL A 128 6.21 13.92 -4.65
CA VAL A 128 6.32 14.36 -6.04
C VAL A 128 7.29 13.50 -6.86
N ALA A 129 8.44 13.11 -6.29
CA ALA A 129 9.44 12.36 -7.03
C ALA A 129 9.06 10.88 -7.27
N LYS A 130 8.33 10.26 -6.33
CA LYS A 130 8.08 8.80 -6.30
C LYS A 130 6.66 8.40 -6.66
N THR A 131 5.69 9.31 -6.71
CA THR A 131 4.30 9.01 -7.12
C THR A 131 4.00 9.33 -8.58
N VAL A 132 4.92 10.00 -9.30
CA VAL A 132 4.76 10.25 -10.74
C VAL A 132 4.93 8.95 -11.51
N TYR A 133 3.81 8.40 -11.94
CA TYR A 133 3.78 7.30 -12.89
C TYR A 133 4.24 7.80 -14.27
N LYS A 134 5.40 7.32 -14.74
CA LYS A 134 5.74 7.42 -16.15
C LYS A 134 5.03 6.27 -16.86
N GLY A 135 4.00 6.59 -17.64
CA GLY A 135 3.41 5.66 -18.59
C GLY A 135 4.51 5.00 -19.41
N SER A 136 4.55 3.67 -19.39
CA SER A 136 5.43 2.91 -20.26
C SER A 136 5.01 3.19 -21.70
N SER A 137 5.68 4.11 -22.37
CA SER A 137 5.65 4.16 -23.83
C SER A 137 6.42 2.94 -24.32
N SER A 138 5.72 1.83 -24.49
CA SER A 138 6.22 0.65 -25.16
C SER A 138 6.44 1.02 -26.62
N SER A 139 7.66 1.48 -26.96
CA SER A 139 8.13 1.47 -28.33
C SER A 139 8.16 0.02 -28.80
N SER A 140 7.11 -0.40 -29.49
CA SER A 140 6.99 -1.70 -30.12
C SER A 140 8.04 -1.79 -31.22
N SER A 141 9.20 -2.38 -30.90
CA SER A 141 10.14 -2.86 -31.89
C SER A 141 9.50 -4.04 -32.61
N SER A 142 8.93 -3.78 -33.79
CA SER A 142 8.46 -4.80 -34.71
C SER A 142 9.61 -5.69 -35.15
N SER A 143 9.68 -6.93 -34.65
CA SER A 143 10.49 -7.99 -35.25
C SER A 143 9.60 -8.89 -36.09
N SER A 144 9.75 -8.77 -37.41
CA SER A 144 9.06 -9.54 -38.43
C SER A 144 9.61 -10.96 -38.61
N SER A 145 8.68 -11.92 -38.62
CA SER A 145 8.62 -13.21 -39.34
C SER A 145 9.73 -14.27 -39.17
N SER A 146 9.31 -15.50 -38.83
CA SER A 146 9.13 -16.56 -39.83
C SER A 146 8.50 -17.82 -39.21
N SER A 147 7.43 -18.30 -39.85
CA SER A 147 6.67 -19.52 -39.54
C SER A 147 7.32 -20.78 -40.14
N SER A 148 7.27 -21.91 -39.42
CA SER A 148 7.19 -23.27 -39.98
C SER A 148 6.62 -24.26 -38.95
N PRO A 149 5.84 -25.29 -39.37
CA PRO A 149 5.06 -26.14 -38.46
C PRO A 149 5.64 -27.56 -38.27
N SER A 150 5.35 -28.20 -37.13
CA SER A 150 5.29 -29.67 -37.02
C SER A 150 4.45 -30.16 -35.84
N SER A 151 3.75 -31.27 -36.10
CA SER A 151 2.85 -32.12 -35.28
C SER A 151 3.57 -32.80 -34.08
N SER A 152 2.96 -33.33 -32.99
CA SER A 152 1.78 -34.21 -32.81
C SER A 152 1.54 -34.53 -31.31
N THR A 153 0.28 -34.89 -30.93
CA THR A 153 -0.20 -35.82 -29.84
C THR A 153 0.19 -35.57 -28.37
N SER A 154 -0.58 -35.75 -27.28
CA SER A 154 -1.86 -36.39 -26.88
C SER A 154 -2.10 -36.01 -25.39
N SER A 155 -3.27 -35.58 -24.90
CA SER A 155 -4.29 -36.34 -24.13
C SER A 155 -4.97 -35.38 -23.12
N PRO A 156 -6.26 -35.53 -22.76
CA PRO A 156 -6.96 -34.60 -21.86
C PRO A 156 -6.99 -35.10 -20.40
N SER A 157 -6.60 -34.26 -19.45
CA SER A 157 -6.92 -34.41 -18.03
C SER A 157 -7.73 -33.21 -17.55
N THR A 158 -8.97 -33.50 -17.16
CA THR A 158 -9.93 -32.56 -16.60
C THR A 158 -9.59 -32.33 -15.13
N SER A 159 -9.18 -31.12 -14.77
CA SER A 159 -9.29 -30.62 -13.40
C SER A 159 -9.82 -29.19 -13.41
N ARG A 160 -11.05 -29.03 -12.91
CA ARG A 160 -11.69 -27.74 -12.66
C ARG A 160 -11.04 -27.13 -11.42
N SER A 161 -10.13 -26.19 -11.59
CA SER A 161 -9.75 -25.21 -10.57
C SER A 161 -10.29 -23.85 -11.01
N GLY A 162 -11.39 -23.41 -10.38
CA GLY A 162 -11.89 -22.05 -10.54
C GLY A 162 -10.99 -21.09 -9.79
N SER A 163 -9.93 -20.61 -10.44
CA SER A 163 -9.29 -19.36 -10.07
C SER A 163 -9.92 -18.26 -10.91
N ASP A 164 -10.89 -17.54 -10.36
CA ASP A 164 -11.38 -16.30 -10.94
C ASP A 164 -10.23 -15.30 -10.93
N SER A 165 -9.44 -15.36 -11.98
CA SER A 165 -8.37 -14.41 -12.28
C SER A 165 -9.10 -13.17 -12.76
N CYS A 166 -9.12 -12.13 -11.93
CA CYS A 166 -9.71 -10.85 -12.31
C CYS A 166 -8.87 -10.29 -13.47
N SER A 167 -9.35 -10.47 -14.70
CA SER A 167 -8.69 -9.94 -15.90
C SER A 167 -9.10 -8.48 -16.02
N VAL A 168 -8.17 -7.59 -15.68
CA VAL A 168 -8.34 -6.16 -15.94
C VAL A 168 -8.08 -5.93 -17.42
N LEU A 169 -9.13 -5.61 -18.16
CA LEU A 169 -9.01 -5.05 -19.51
C LEU A 169 -8.50 -3.63 -19.33
N LEU A 170 -7.31 -3.34 -19.86
CA LEU A 170 -6.79 -1.98 -19.93
C LEU A 170 -7.41 -1.35 -21.17
N ASP A 171 -8.32 -0.39 -20.96
CA ASP A 171 -8.74 0.52 -22.01
C ASP A 171 -7.57 1.47 -22.29
N GLU A 172 -6.96 1.31 -23.46
CA GLU A 172 -5.97 2.24 -23.99
C GLU A 172 -6.72 3.47 -24.51
N ASP A 173 -6.87 4.50 -23.68
CA ASP A 173 -6.93 5.92 -24.05
C ASP A 173 -7.57 6.71 -22.91
N ASP A 174 -6.74 7.29 -22.03
CA ASP A 174 -7.00 8.56 -21.35
C ASP A 174 -5.69 8.97 -20.64
N GLU A 175 -4.97 9.94 -21.22
CA GLU A 175 -3.88 10.63 -20.52
C GLU A 175 -4.47 11.54 -19.43
N GLU A 176 -4.86 10.95 -18.30
CA GLU A 176 -5.12 11.66 -17.06
C GLU A 176 -3.91 11.47 -16.13
N TYR A 177 -3.15 12.55 -15.92
CA TYR A 177 -2.13 12.58 -14.89
C TYR A 177 -2.80 12.50 -13.51
N VAL A 178 -2.94 11.30 -12.97
CA VAL A 178 -3.36 11.12 -11.58
C VAL A 178 -2.16 11.40 -10.69
N LEU A 179 -2.08 12.61 -10.18
CA LEU A 179 -1.37 12.91 -8.94
C LEU A 179 -2.13 12.22 -7.81
N VAL A 180 -1.54 11.17 -7.22
CA VAL A 180 -1.96 10.63 -5.92
C VAL A 180 -1.26 11.40 -4.82
#